data_AF-A0A974VQ18-F1
#
_entry.id   AF-A0A974VQ18-F1
#
_cell.length_a   1.000
_cell.length_b   1.000
_cell.length_c   1.000
_cell.angle_alpha   90.00
_cell.angle_beta   90.00
_cell.angle_gamma   90.00
#
_symmetry.space_group_name_H-M   'P 1'
#
loop_
_entity.id
_entity.type
_entity.pdbx_description
1 polymer ?
#
loop_
_entity_poly.entity_id
_entity_poly.type
_entity_poly.pdbx_seq_one_letter_code
_entity_poly.pdbx_strand_id
1 'polypeptide(L)' 'MSLEQFFHMGGYAFYVWTSYGLALTVLILNLVLPLVRQGAVRRQLARKPKQSARNPR' A
#
# COMPACT_ATOMS: atom_id res chain seq x y z
N MET A 1 -37.11 -10.66 5.29
CA MET A 1 -35.85 -11.17 5.87
C MET A 1 -34.82 -10.07 5.74
N SER A 2 -34.51 -9.38 6.85
CA SER A 2 -33.80 -8.10 6.87
C SER A 2 -32.29 -8.26 6.95
N LEU A 3 -31.56 -7.36 6.29
CA LEU A 3 -30.08 -7.26 6.35
C LEU A 3 -29.59 -7.06 7.79
N GLU A 4 -30.37 -6.41 8.64
CA GLU A 4 -30.10 -6.30 10.08
C GLU A 4 -29.90 -7.66 10.76
N GLN A 5 -30.64 -8.72 10.38
CA GLN A 5 -30.44 -10.06 10.95
C GLN A 5 -29.11 -10.68 10.52
N PHE A 6 -28.63 -10.38 9.31
CA PHE A 6 -27.30 -10.83 8.84
C PHE A 6 -26.16 -10.12 9.57
N PHE A 7 -26.35 -8.85 9.97
CA PHE A 7 -25.37 -8.11 10.77
C PHE A 7 -25.49 -8.41 12.28
N HIS A 8 -26.69 -8.73 12.77
CA HIS A 8 -27.00 -8.99 14.18
C HIS A 8 -27.13 -10.47 14.56
N MET A 9 -26.63 -11.41 13.74
CA MET A 9 -26.40 -12.81 14.16
C MET A 9 -25.18 -12.89 15.10
N GLY A 10 -25.30 -12.27 16.29
CA GLY A 10 -24.58 -12.61 17.52
C GLY A 10 -23.04 -12.51 17.57
N GLY A 11 -22.33 -12.19 16.49
CA GLY A 11 -20.86 -12.06 16.50
C GLY A 11 -20.14 -12.41 15.20
N TYR A 12 -20.77 -13.11 14.26
CA TYR A 12 -20.10 -13.58 13.03
C TYR A 12 -19.76 -12.46 12.03
N ALA A 13 -20.59 -11.43 11.93
CA ALA A 13 -20.34 -10.31 11.01
C ALA A 13 -19.00 -9.61 11.31
N PHE A 14 -18.59 -9.57 12.59
CA PHE A 14 -17.31 -9.00 13.01
C PHE A 14 -16.12 -9.86 12.57
N TYR A 15 -16.24 -11.19 12.64
CA TYR A 15 -15.20 -12.12 12.14
C TYR A 15 -15.00 -12.01 10.63
N VAL A 16 -16.09 -11.85 9.89
CA VAL A 16 -16.05 -11.69 8.43
C VAL A 16 -15.38 -10.36 8.08
N TRP A 17 -15.81 -9.27 8.71
CA TRP A 17 -15.23 -7.94 8.50
C TRP A 17 -13.76 -7.84 8.91
N THR A 18 -13.36 -8.45 10.02
CA THR A 18 -11.94 -8.48 10.44
C THR A 18 -11.10 -9.35 9.52
N SER A 19 -11.61 -10.48 9.01
CA SER A 19 -10.89 -11.29 8.02
C SER A 19 -10.69 -10.55 6.69
N TYR A 20 -11.73 -9.87 6.20
CA TYR A 20 -11.62 -9.02 5.02
C TYR A 20 -10.71 -7.81 5.28
N GLY A 21 -10.79 -7.19 6.45
CA GLY A 21 -9.93 -6.09 6.86
C GLY A 21 -8.46 -6.49 6.94
N LEU A 22 -8.16 -7.68 7.47
CA LEU A 22 -6.80 -8.22 7.55
C LEU A 22 -6.26 -8.50 6.15
N ALA A 23 -7.05 -9.15 5.29
CA ALA A 23 -6.67 -9.41 3.90
C ALA A 23 -6.40 -8.10 3.14
N LEU A 24 -7.29 -7.10 3.28
CA LEU A 24 -7.14 -5.77 2.69
C LEU A 24 -5.88 -5.07 3.22
N THR A 25 -5.63 -5.17 4.53
CA THR A 25 -4.44 -4.58 5.17
C THR A 25 -3.16 -5.18 4.61
N VAL A 26 -3.08 -6.51 4.49
CA VAL A 26 -1.94 -7.21 3.89
C VAL A 26 -1.76 -6.78 2.44
N LEU A 27 -2.84 -6.68 1.66
CA LEU A 27 -2.82 -6.25 0.28
C LEU A 27 -2.30 -4.80 0.14
N ILE A 28 -2.80 -3.88 0.97
CA ILE A 28 -2.37 -2.48 1.02
C ILE A 28 -0.90 -2.40 1.41
N LEU A 29 -0.46 -3.11 2.45
CA LEU A 29 0.95 -3.13 2.86
C LEU A 29 1.84 -3.64 1.72
N ASN A 30 1.42 -4.70 1.03
CA ASN A 30 2.16 -5.27 -0.09
C ASN A 30 2.24 -4.30 -1.28
N LEU A 31 1.22 -3.47 -1.49
CA LEU A 31 1.18 -2.47 -2.56
C LEU A 31 1.92 -1.18 -2.20
N VAL A 32 1.83 -0.74 -0.94
CA VAL A 32 2.47 0.48 -0.44
C VAL A 32 3.99 0.29 -0.27
N LEU A 33 4.46 -0.87 0.18
CA LEU A 33 5.89 -1.18 0.27
C LEU A 33 6.68 -0.87 -1.02
N PRO A 34 6.29 -1.38 -2.21
CA PRO A 34 6.97 -1.11 -3.46
C PRO A 34 6.80 0.35 -3.90
N LEU A 35 5.65 0.99 -3.66
CA LEU A 35 5.46 2.43 -3.96
C LEU A 35 6.43 3.31 -3.16
N VAL A 36 6.56 3.07 -1.85
CA VAL A 36 7.49 3.79 -0.98
C VAL A 36 8.94 3.51 -1.36
N ARG A 37 9.28 2.25 -1.66
CA ARG A 37 10.64 1.85 -2.09
C ARG A 37 11.00 2.39 -3.47
N GLN A 38 10.08 2.42 -4.43
CA GLN A 38 10.30 2.99 -5.75
C GLN A 38 10.46 4.51 -5.71
N GLY A 39 9.74 5.20 -4.80
CA GLY A 39 9.94 6.62 -4.55
C GLY A 39 11.39 6.94 -4.15
N ALA A 40 12.01 6.09 -3.33
CA ALA A 40 13.42 6.24 -2.94
C ALA A 40 14.38 6.06 -4.11
N VAL A 41 14.15 5.08 -5.00
CA VAL A 41 15.00 4.81 -6.17
C VAL A 41 14.88 5.90 -7.23
N ARG A 42 13.67 6.40 -7.49
CA ARG A 42 13.47 7.55 -8.41
C ARG A 42 14.18 8.82 -7.90
N ARG A 43 14.20 9.03 -6.59
CA ARG A 43 14.91 10.16 -5.97
C ARG A 43 16.43 10.06 -6.11
N GLN A 44 16.99 8.85 -6.19
CA GLN A 44 18.41 8.63 -6.48
C GLN A 44 18.74 8.90 -7.96
N LEU A 45 17.84 8.57 -8.89
CA LEU A 45 18.01 8.85 -10.31
C LEU A 45 17.86 10.35 -10.64
N ALA A 46 16.94 11.06 -9.98
CA ALA A 46 16.83 12.52 -10.07
C ALA A 46 18.06 13.25 -9.50
N ARG A 47 18.83 12.57 -8.65
CA ARG A 47 20.11 13.02 -8.11
C ARG A 47 21.30 12.54 -8.93
N LYS A 48 21.15 11.98 -10.14
CA LYS A 48 22.28 11.99 -11.08
C LYS A 48 22.59 13.45 -11.36
N PRO A 49 23.66 14.01 -10.76
CA PRO A 49 24.07 15.33 -11.14
C PRO A 49 24.45 15.19 -12.61
N LYS A 50 24.07 16.18 -13.40
CA LYS A 50 24.46 16.35 -14.79
C LYS A 50 25.98 16.63 -14.84
N GLN A 51 26.79 15.73 -14.29
CA GLN A 51 28.25 15.80 -14.17
C GLN A 51 28.93 15.15 -15.39
N SER A 52 28.20 15.05 -16.49
CA SER A 52 28.79 14.87 -17.83
C SER A 52 28.74 16.17 -18.66
N ALA A 53 28.26 17.28 -18.08
CA ALA A 53 28.23 18.59 -18.75
C ALA A 53 29.19 19.63 -18.13
N ARG A 54 30.18 19.19 -17.33
CA ARG A 54 31.29 20.05 -16.91
C ARG A 54 32.61 19.49 -17.44
N ASN A 55 32.78 19.72 -18.74
CA ASN A 55 34.01 20.25 -19.36
C ASN A 55 34.73 21.24 -18.40
N PRO A 56 36.04 21.54 -18.45
CA PRO A 56 37.01 21.29 -19.52
C PRO A 56 38.43 20.84 -19.06
N ARG A 57 39.15 20.12 -19.91
CA ARG A 57 40.56 20.40 -20.30
C ARG A 57 40.86 19.68 -21.60
#